data_AF-A0A6G0W1D0-F1
#
_entry.id   AF-A0A6G0W1D0-F1
#
_cell.length_a   1.000
_cell.length_b   1.000
_cell.length_c   1.000
_cell.angle_alpha   90.00
_cell.angle_beta   90.00
_cell.angle_gamma   90.00
#
_symmetry.space_group_name_H-M   'P 1'
#
loop_
_entity.id
_entity.type
_entity.pdbx_description
1 polymer ?
#
loop_
_entity_poly.entity_id
_entity_poly.type
_entity_poly.pdbx_seq_one_letter_code
_entity_poly.pdbx_strand_id
1 'polypeptide(L)'
;MVCQNYRGISLLNTCYKVVSYIILNRIKPYTKEIIGEYQSGFMPGKSTVDQIHTIKQIVEKNHEFDIDVHLLFVDFKQAYDSVNRCRLWKAMTQLGISTKLVRLIKACAQKSKCKVKFNGELSEDFSVETGLRQGDALSLTLFNIALESVMREVLDDGTGLRIGEGHQIKLAAYTDDIIIIGETGEDLKRLAEKLISKGKEIGLQVNEEKTKYLIVSRREQVQNALVVGGFTFERVSNFKYLGVDVNQQANSHEEIKRRKTAGNKSYFALVPVFKSRLISKNTKIRQYKVLIRPIVLYACGAWATTKSDEKRLLLFERRILRRIYGPKRNEENVYKRRTNAELRKIFKEPNIVGYLKSRRISWAGHVWRAEGQTVHDVTIPRQRWTDRVKEDLKLLDIREGEQLVKNRELWRGVVEAVTDLQG
;
A
#
# COMPACT_ATOMS: atom_id res chain seq x y z
N MET A 1 31.84 -4.22 -1.81
CA MET A 1 30.42 -4.30 -1.41
C MET A 1 29.64 -3.24 -2.18
N VAL A 2 28.46 -3.55 -2.74
CA VAL A 2 27.64 -2.54 -3.44
C VAL A 2 26.78 -1.79 -2.41
N CYS A 3 27.24 -0.62 -1.97
CA CYS A 3 26.63 0.13 -0.87
C CYS A 3 25.18 0.58 -1.16
N GLN A 4 24.81 0.77 -2.43
CA GLN A 4 23.45 1.14 -2.87
C GLN A 4 22.37 0.12 -2.44
N ASN A 5 22.74 -1.14 -2.18
CA ASN A 5 21.83 -2.18 -1.73
C ASN A 5 21.51 -2.14 -0.22
N TYR A 6 22.14 -1.24 0.54
CA TYR A 6 21.99 -1.14 1.99
C TYR A 6 21.24 0.15 2.38
N ARG A 7 20.24 0.03 3.26
CA ARG A 7 19.50 1.17 3.81
C ARG A 7 19.97 1.47 5.23
N GLY A 8 20.63 2.61 5.42
CA GLY A 8 21.08 3.06 6.74
C GLY A 8 19.91 3.40 7.67
N ILE A 9 20.00 3.02 8.94
CA ILE A 9 19.01 3.34 9.98
C ILE A 9 19.73 4.06 11.11
N SER A 10 19.21 5.21 11.53
CA SER A 10 19.75 6.01 12.63
C SER A 10 19.39 5.36 13.98
N LEU A 11 20.40 4.88 14.71
CA LEU A 11 20.22 4.37 16.07
C LEU A 11 20.18 5.53 17.08
N LEU A 12 18.97 6.00 17.37
CA LEU A 12 18.73 7.18 18.20
C LEU A 12 18.56 6.83 19.68
N ASN A 13 19.19 7.64 20.54
CA ASN A 13 19.09 7.54 22.01
C ASN A 13 17.64 7.69 22.49
N THR A 14 17.26 6.96 23.54
CA THR A 14 15.91 6.94 24.12
C THR A 14 15.42 8.32 24.55
N CYS A 15 16.27 9.14 25.20
CA CYS A 15 15.91 10.49 25.63
C CYS A 15 15.56 11.39 24.43
N TYR A 16 16.34 11.28 23.34
CA TYR A 16 16.01 11.97 22.08
C TYR A 16 14.68 11.50 21.50
N LYS A 17 14.41 10.18 21.50
CA LYS A 17 13.12 9.63 21.01
C LYS A 17 11.93 10.16 21.81
N VAL A 18 12.05 10.34 23.12
CA VAL A 18 11.00 10.97 23.96
C VAL A 18 10.78 12.43 23.54
N VAL A 19 11.84 13.23 23.39
CA VAL A 19 11.73 14.63 22.96
C VAL A 19 11.13 14.74 21.55
N SER A 20 11.61 13.92 20.61
CA SER A 20 11.08 13.80 19.25
C SER A 20 9.58 13.47 19.25
N TYR A 21 9.14 12.51 20.09
CA TYR A 21 7.74 12.12 20.20
C TYR A 21 6.85 13.22 20.80
N ILE A 22 7.36 13.98 21.78
CA ILE A 22 6.65 15.16 22.33
C ILE A 22 6.50 16.25 21.27
N ILE A 23 7.53 16.50 20.46
CA ILE A 23 7.50 17.45 19.35
C ILE A 23 6.52 16.97 18.26
N LEU A 24 6.57 15.68 17.90
CA LEU A 24 5.66 15.04 16.95
C LEU A 24 4.19 15.19 17.38
N ASN A 25 3.88 15.01 18.66
CA ASN A 25 2.52 15.20 19.15
C ASN A 25 2.07 16.67 19.15
N ARG A 26 2.99 17.64 19.21
CA ARG A 26 2.70 19.07 19.07
C ARG A 26 2.59 19.56 17.62
N ILE A 27 3.21 18.88 16.65
CA ILE A 27 3.13 19.24 15.23
C ILE A 27 1.98 18.54 14.49
N LYS A 28 1.47 17.41 15.02
CA LYS A 28 0.34 16.65 14.45
C LYS A 28 -0.90 17.49 14.10
N PRO A 29 -1.39 18.43 14.95
CA PRO A 29 -2.56 19.25 14.63
C PRO A 29 -2.33 20.08 13.36
N TYR A 30 -1.25 20.87 13.34
CA TYR A 30 -0.80 21.64 12.17
C TYR A 30 -0.77 20.75 10.91
N THR A 31 -0.15 19.57 10.98
CA THR A 31 -0.05 18.69 9.80
C THR A 31 -1.38 18.10 9.33
N LYS A 32 -2.39 18.00 10.20
CA LYS A 32 -3.75 17.58 9.80
C LYS A 32 -4.48 18.67 8.99
N GLU A 33 -4.19 19.93 9.28
CA GLU A 33 -4.81 21.11 8.65
C GLU A 33 -4.05 21.58 7.40
N ILE A 34 -2.72 21.40 7.39
CA ILE A 34 -1.84 21.93 6.35
C ILE A 34 -1.66 20.93 5.18
N ILE A 35 -1.60 19.62 5.44
CA ILE A 35 -1.25 18.64 4.39
C ILE A 35 -2.47 18.33 3.52
N GLY A 36 -2.32 18.51 2.20
CA GLY A 36 -3.37 18.25 1.22
C GLY A 36 -3.80 16.79 1.13
N GLU A 37 -5.03 16.56 0.67
CA GLU A 37 -5.66 15.22 0.68
C GLU A 37 -4.94 14.17 -0.17
N TYR A 38 -4.12 14.60 -1.13
CA TYR A 38 -3.27 13.74 -1.96
C TYR A 38 -2.34 12.82 -1.14
N GLN A 39 -1.96 13.22 0.09
CA GLN A 39 -1.03 12.46 0.94
C GLN A 39 -1.77 11.52 1.90
N SER A 40 -1.39 10.25 1.86
CA SER A 40 -1.90 9.17 2.73
C SER A 40 -0.84 8.59 3.67
N GLY A 41 0.44 8.87 3.42
CA GLY A 41 1.58 8.38 4.21
C GLY A 41 1.66 9.02 5.59
N PHE A 42 1.62 8.20 6.63
CA PHE A 42 1.67 8.60 8.05
C PHE A 42 0.61 9.62 8.51
N MET A 43 -0.47 9.77 7.75
CA MET A 43 -1.62 10.63 8.10
C MET A 43 -2.61 9.88 9.00
N PRO A 44 -3.22 10.54 10.00
CA PRO A 44 -4.20 9.89 10.89
C PRO A 44 -5.44 9.47 10.10
N GLY A 45 -5.88 8.22 10.29
CA GLY A 45 -7.06 7.65 9.63
C GLY A 45 -6.81 7.06 8.24
N LYS A 46 -5.67 7.33 7.59
CA LYS A 46 -5.32 6.79 6.27
C LYS A 46 -4.34 5.61 6.38
N SER A 47 -4.50 4.59 5.53
CA SER A 47 -3.63 3.41 5.46
C SER A 47 -3.06 3.19 4.04
N THR A 48 -2.12 2.24 3.89
CA THR A 48 -1.68 1.83 2.54
C THR A 48 -2.81 1.22 1.73
N VAL A 49 -3.79 0.59 2.38
CA VAL A 49 -4.89 -0.11 1.70
C VAL A 49 -5.89 0.88 1.11
N ASP A 50 -6.08 2.05 1.73
CA ASP A 50 -6.88 3.16 1.17
C ASP A 50 -6.26 3.64 -0.14
N GLN A 51 -4.96 3.95 -0.11
CA GLN A 51 -4.23 4.40 -1.28
C GLN A 51 -4.25 3.35 -2.42
N ILE A 52 -4.02 2.07 -2.09
CA ILE A 52 -4.12 0.95 -3.04
C ILE A 52 -5.55 0.84 -3.61
N HIS A 53 -6.57 1.04 -2.78
CA HIS A 53 -7.97 0.94 -3.17
C HIS A 53 -8.38 2.08 -4.10
N THR A 54 -8.06 3.33 -3.78
CA THR A 54 -8.33 4.51 -4.64
C THR A 54 -7.69 4.36 -6.01
N ILE A 55 -6.40 4.00 -6.08
CA ILE A 55 -5.72 3.75 -7.36
C ILE A 55 -6.37 2.60 -8.12
N LYS A 56 -6.79 1.52 -7.44
CA LYS A 56 -7.53 0.43 -8.10
C LYS A 56 -8.92 0.84 -8.58
N GLN A 57 -9.69 1.67 -7.87
CA GLN A 57 -11.00 2.11 -8.37
C GLN A 57 -10.87 3.10 -9.53
N ILE A 58 -9.85 3.97 -9.53
CA ILE A 58 -9.47 4.79 -10.69
C ILE A 58 -9.19 3.90 -11.92
N VAL A 59 -8.35 2.88 -11.75
CA VAL A 59 -7.92 1.98 -12.83
C VAL A 59 -9.05 1.04 -13.29
N GLU A 60 -9.78 0.41 -12.36
CA GLU A 60 -10.93 -0.45 -12.65
C GLU A 60 -12.05 0.33 -13.38
N LYS A 61 -12.41 1.54 -12.92
CA LYS A 61 -13.49 2.32 -13.55
C LYS A 61 -13.12 2.86 -14.92
N ASN A 62 -11.99 3.55 -15.08
CA ASN A 62 -11.75 4.24 -16.37
C ASN A 62 -11.55 3.24 -17.52
N HIS A 63 -10.89 2.12 -17.25
CA HIS A 63 -10.87 0.95 -18.13
C HIS A 63 -12.26 0.34 -18.39
N GLU A 64 -13.26 0.54 -17.52
CA GLU A 64 -14.65 0.14 -17.76
C GLU A 64 -15.35 1.04 -18.80
N PHE A 65 -15.09 2.35 -18.76
CA PHE A 65 -15.71 3.37 -19.63
C PHE A 65 -14.95 3.67 -20.93
N ASP A 66 -13.85 2.96 -21.22
CA ASP A 66 -12.95 3.25 -22.35
C ASP A 66 -12.26 4.62 -22.24
N ILE A 67 -11.98 5.06 -21.01
CA ILE A 67 -11.18 6.22 -20.67
C ILE A 67 -9.76 5.75 -20.37
N ASP A 68 -8.78 6.29 -21.10
CA ASP A 68 -7.36 5.97 -20.89
C ASP A 68 -6.86 6.67 -19.61
N VAL A 69 -6.07 5.95 -18.79
CA VAL A 69 -5.42 6.52 -17.60
C VAL A 69 -3.92 6.39 -17.71
N HIS A 70 -3.27 7.55 -17.66
CA HIS A 70 -1.83 7.69 -17.64
C HIS A 70 -1.37 7.81 -16.18
N LEU A 71 -0.41 6.97 -15.79
CA LEU A 71 0.13 6.88 -14.43
C LEU A 71 1.65 6.98 -14.46
N LEU A 72 2.23 7.90 -13.68
CA LEU A 72 3.68 7.96 -13.45
C LEU A 72 3.97 7.67 -11.98
N PHE A 73 4.58 6.52 -11.71
CA PHE A 73 5.06 6.13 -10.38
C PHE A 73 6.46 6.72 -10.19
N VAL A 74 6.61 7.73 -9.32
CA VAL A 74 7.86 8.47 -9.10
C VAL A 74 8.59 7.94 -7.87
N ASP A 75 9.83 7.48 -8.04
CA ASP A 75 10.79 7.13 -6.98
C ASP A 75 11.82 8.26 -6.86
N PHE A 76 12.14 8.69 -5.63
CA PHE A 76 13.20 9.67 -5.37
C PHE A 76 14.46 8.99 -4.82
N LYS A 77 15.62 9.37 -5.33
CA LYS A 77 16.94 8.91 -4.86
C LYS A 77 17.14 9.36 -3.42
N GLN A 78 17.08 8.41 -2.47
CA GLN A 78 17.32 8.66 -1.04
C GLN A 78 16.48 9.83 -0.50
N ALA A 79 15.16 9.76 -0.69
CA ALA A 79 14.21 10.85 -0.45
C ALA A 79 14.36 11.53 0.93
N TYR A 80 14.58 10.74 1.98
CA TYR A 80 14.77 11.26 3.34
C TYR A 80 16.14 11.90 3.55
N ASP A 81 17.21 11.32 3.00
CA ASP A 81 18.60 11.72 3.26
C ASP A 81 19.00 12.98 2.44
N SER A 82 18.28 13.25 1.34
CA SER A 82 18.48 14.37 0.43
C SER A 82 17.77 15.67 0.83
N VAL A 83 16.81 15.65 1.77
CA VAL A 83 16.01 16.84 2.14
C VAL A 83 16.90 18.03 2.58
N ASN A 84 16.73 19.17 1.92
CA ASN A 84 17.39 20.42 2.28
C ASN A 84 16.75 21.01 3.55
N ARG A 85 17.42 20.83 4.70
CA ARG A 85 16.93 21.31 6.01
C ARG A 85 16.66 22.81 6.04
N CYS A 86 17.50 23.62 5.39
CA CYS A 86 17.33 25.08 5.37
C CYS A 86 16.08 25.51 4.60
N ARG A 87 15.69 24.77 3.55
CA ARG A 87 14.42 24.94 2.83
C ARG A 87 13.24 24.46 3.68
N LEU A 88 13.35 23.29 4.33
CA LEU A 88 12.33 22.80 5.28
C LEU A 88 12.04 23.82 6.40
N TRP A 89 13.04 24.45 7.01
CA TRP A 89 12.80 25.46 8.06
C TRP A 89 12.03 26.70 7.55
N LYS A 90 12.27 27.11 6.30
CA LYS A 90 11.49 28.18 5.65
C LYS A 90 10.06 27.72 5.38
N ALA A 91 9.89 26.58 4.72
CA ALA A 91 8.59 25.96 4.42
C ALA A 91 7.71 25.83 5.67
N MET A 92 8.24 25.28 6.77
CA MET A 92 7.51 25.18 8.04
C MET A 92 6.98 26.53 8.55
N THR A 93 7.79 27.59 8.40
CA THR A 93 7.42 28.95 8.83
C THR A 93 6.37 29.56 7.90
N GLN A 94 6.50 29.36 6.58
CA GLN A 94 5.54 29.81 5.57
C GLN A 94 4.18 29.10 5.68
N LEU A 95 4.19 27.82 6.09
CA LEU A 95 2.99 27.03 6.36
C LEU A 95 2.41 27.28 7.78
N GLY A 96 2.81 28.35 8.47
CA GLY A 96 2.20 28.80 9.73
C GLY A 96 2.58 28.00 10.99
N ILE A 97 3.55 27.08 10.91
CA ILE A 97 3.98 26.29 12.09
C ILE A 97 4.74 27.19 13.07
N SER A 98 4.32 27.18 14.34
CA SER A 98 4.85 28.07 15.39
C SER A 98 6.39 28.11 15.42
N THR A 99 6.96 29.32 15.41
CA THR A 99 8.41 29.57 15.48
C THR A 99 9.08 28.97 16.73
N LYS A 100 8.32 28.67 17.79
CA LYS A 100 8.81 27.93 18.97
C LYS A 100 9.04 26.44 18.64
N LEU A 101 8.15 25.82 17.87
CA LEU A 101 8.32 24.44 17.39
C LEU A 101 9.44 24.35 16.34
N VAL A 102 9.47 25.27 15.37
CA VAL A 102 10.54 25.32 14.35
C VAL A 102 11.92 25.44 15.01
N ARG A 103 12.08 26.28 16.04
CA ARG A 103 13.34 26.39 16.81
C ARG A 103 13.72 25.09 17.53
N LEU A 104 12.78 24.42 18.19
CA LEU A 104 13.04 23.13 18.86
C LEU A 104 13.47 22.04 17.88
N ILE A 105 12.81 21.97 16.72
CA ILE A 105 13.10 20.99 15.66
C ILE A 105 14.47 21.28 15.02
N LYS A 106 14.76 22.56 14.75
CA LYS A 106 16.07 22.99 14.25
C LYS A 106 17.19 22.64 15.24
N ALA A 107 17.00 22.90 16.53
CA ALA A 107 17.95 22.50 17.58
C ALA A 107 18.15 20.98 17.67
N CYS A 108 17.10 20.18 17.43
CA CYS A 108 17.19 18.72 17.38
C CYS A 108 18.03 18.18 16.21
N ALA A 109 18.21 18.95 15.13
CA ALA A 109 18.88 18.54 13.89
C ALA A 109 20.24 19.22 13.62
N GLN A 110 20.47 20.42 14.15
CA GLN A 110 21.75 21.14 13.99
C GLN A 110 22.93 20.40 14.63
N LYS A 111 24.13 20.59 14.07
CA LYS A 111 25.41 20.01 14.53
C LYS A 111 25.38 18.48 14.72
N SER A 112 24.53 17.78 13.95
CA SER A 112 24.46 16.32 13.95
C SER A 112 25.78 15.70 13.51
N LYS A 113 26.37 14.85 14.37
CA LYS A 113 27.42 13.90 14.00
C LYS A 113 26.87 12.47 13.99
N CYS A 114 27.41 11.63 13.12
CA CYS A 114 27.06 10.22 12.99
C CYS A 114 28.31 9.34 12.94
N LYS A 115 28.14 8.06 13.28
CA LYS A 115 29.08 6.96 13.02
C LYS A 115 28.33 5.83 12.33
N VAL A 116 28.97 5.17 11.37
CA VAL A 116 28.49 3.89 10.83
C VAL A 116 28.89 2.80 11.81
N LYS A 117 27.95 1.93 12.20
CA LYS A 117 28.25 0.68 12.92
C LYS A 117 28.14 -0.50 11.97
N PHE A 118 29.22 -1.28 11.83
CA PHE A 118 29.26 -2.45 10.97
C PHE A 118 30.10 -3.56 11.64
N ASN A 119 29.62 -4.81 11.61
CA ASN A 119 30.24 -5.98 12.25
C ASN A 119 30.66 -5.85 13.74
N GLY A 120 30.24 -4.80 14.43
CA GLY A 120 30.61 -4.50 15.83
C GLY A 120 31.42 -3.21 15.95
N GLU A 121 32.23 -2.90 14.94
CA GLU A 121 33.10 -1.73 14.81
C GLU A 121 32.31 -0.44 14.53
N LEU A 122 32.97 0.71 14.75
CA LEU A 122 32.43 2.05 14.52
C LEU A 122 33.38 2.85 13.63
N SER A 123 32.83 3.60 12.67
CA SER A 123 33.59 4.58 11.90
C SER A 123 34.05 5.78 12.74
N GLU A 124 34.88 6.62 12.15
CA GLU A 124 35.08 7.99 12.60
C GLU A 124 33.77 8.81 12.58
N ASP A 125 33.77 9.94 13.30
CA ASP A 125 32.65 10.89 13.34
C ASP A 125 32.57 11.72 12.05
N PHE A 126 31.44 11.64 11.34
CA PHE A 126 31.14 12.54 10.23
C PHE A 126 29.94 13.45 10.53
N SER A 127 30.01 14.70 10.06
CA SER A 127 28.89 15.66 10.15
C SER A 127 27.79 15.30 9.16
N VAL A 128 26.52 15.41 9.57
CA VAL A 128 25.35 15.19 8.71
C VAL A 128 24.54 16.47 8.62
N GLU A 129 24.66 17.16 7.48
CA GLU A 129 24.11 18.51 7.28
C GLU A 129 22.74 18.51 6.58
N THR A 130 22.55 17.62 5.60
CA THR A 130 21.28 17.39 4.89
C THR A 130 20.43 16.30 5.54
N GLY A 131 19.20 16.14 5.07
CA GLY A 131 18.39 14.95 5.29
C GLY A 131 17.73 14.83 6.66
N LEU A 132 16.84 13.85 6.75
CA LEU A 132 16.01 13.50 7.89
C LEU A 132 16.42 12.11 8.41
N ARG A 133 16.36 11.90 9.72
CA ARG A 133 16.97 10.72 10.36
C ARG A 133 16.09 9.49 10.18
N GLN A 134 16.50 8.58 9.30
CA GLN A 134 15.76 7.32 9.08
C GLN A 134 15.63 6.51 10.39
N GLY A 135 14.40 6.21 10.82
CA GLY A 135 14.12 5.57 12.12
C GLY A 135 13.71 6.55 13.23
N ASP A 136 13.66 7.85 12.95
CA ASP A 136 12.98 8.84 13.79
C ASP A 136 11.51 9.00 13.36
N ALA A 137 10.59 9.04 14.32
CA ALA A 137 9.16 9.21 14.04
C ALA A 137 8.81 10.63 13.55
N LEU A 138 9.53 11.65 14.03
CA LEU A 138 9.33 13.04 13.62
C LEU A 138 9.78 13.29 12.18
N SER A 139 10.85 12.63 11.74
CA SER A 139 11.39 12.74 10.37
C SER A 139 10.37 12.40 9.27
N LEU A 140 9.39 11.54 9.57
CA LEU A 140 8.30 11.18 8.66
C LEU A 140 7.34 12.36 8.42
N THR A 141 6.93 13.02 9.49
CA THR A 141 6.07 14.20 9.44
C THR A 141 6.80 15.42 8.86
N LEU A 142 8.11 15.57 9.13
CA LEU A 142 8.94 16.61 8.50
C LEU A 142 9.10 16.40 6.99
N PHE A 143 9.19 15.15 6.51
CA PHE A 143 9.21 14.85 5.09
C PHE A 143 7.89 15.29 4.42
N ASN A 144 6.75 14.94 5.00
CA ASN A 144 5.45 15.38 4.48
C ASN A 144 5.33 16.91 4.43
N ILE A 145 5.83 17.65 5.43
CA ILE A 145 5.82 19.13 5.42
C ILE A 145 6.74 19.71 4.33
N ALA A 146 7.91 19.10 4.09
CA ALA A 146 8.76 19.50 2.96
C ALA A 146 8.04 19.28 1.63
N LEU A 147 7.45 18.11 1.43
CA LEU A 147 6.72 17.76 0.22
C LEU A 147 5.50 18.65 -0.02
N GLU A 148 4.71 18.94 1.03
CA GLU A 148 3.56 19.84 0.99
C GLU A 148 3.91 21.24 0.46
N SER A 149 5.08 21.78 0.84
CA SER A 149 5.53 23.08 0.33
C SER A 149 5.80 23.11 -1.17
N VAL A 150 6.16 21.96 -1.76
CA VAL A 150 6.26 21.78 -3.22
C VAL A 150 4.88 21.51 -3.84
N MET A 151 4.05 20.71 -3.17
CA MET A 151 2.79 20.23 -3.74
C MET A 151 1.75 21.31 -3.93
N ARG A 152 1.73 22.37 -3.11
CA ARG A 152 0.88 23.54 -3.37
C ARG A 152 1.18 24.15 -4.73
N GLU A 153 2.44 24.51 -4.98
CA GLU A 153 2.86 25.06 -6.28
C GLU A 153 2.62 24.10 -7.47
N VAL A 154 2.67 22.78 -7.25
CA VAL A 154 2.41 21.76 -8.28
C VAL A 154 0.91 21.60 -8.55
N LEU A 155 0.06 21.62 -7.53
CA LEU A 155 -1.37 21.29 -7.63
C LEU A 155 -2.27 22.47 -8.02
N ASP A 156 -1.81 23.71 -7.83
CA ASP A 156 -2.49 24.93 -8.32
C ASP A 156 -2.61 24.98 -9.86
N ASP A 157 -1.90 24.10 -10.58
CA ASP A 157 -1.68 24.15 -12.03
C ASP A 157 -2.03 22.83 -12.72
N GLY A 158 -2.30 22.88 -14.01
CA GLY A 158 -2.63 21.74 -14.86
C GLY A 158 -3.99 21.08 -14.58
N THR A 159 -4.28 20.04 -15.35
CA THR A 159 -5.48 19.20 -15.29
C THR A 159 -5.11 17.82 -14.76
N GLY A 160 -5.96 17.26 -13.91
CA GLY A 160 -5.89 15.86 -13.47
C GLY A 160 -6.96 15.01 -14.12
N LEU A 161 -6.95 13.71 -13.82
CA LEU A 161 -8.05 12.81 -14.16
C LEU A 161 -9.35 13.31 -13.52
N ARG A 162 -10.39 13.54 -14.32
CA ARG A 162 -11.72 13.95 -13.88
C ARG A 162 -12.44 12.80 -13.20
N ILE A 163 -13.10 13.08 -12.08
CA ILE A 163 -13.84 12.10 -11.31
C ILE A 163 -15.19 12.70 -10.93
N GLY A 164 -16.26 12.16 -11.50
CA GLY A 164 -17.62 12.70 -11.31
C GLY A 164 -17.74 14.12 -11.85
N GLU A 165 -18.58 14.92 -11.20
CA GLU A 165 -18.77 16.34 -11.50
C GLU A 165 -17.85 17.20 -10.62
N GLY A 166 -17.21 18.21 -11.21
CA GLY A 166 -16.38 19.20 -10.51
C GLY A 166 -14.99 18.73 -10.02
N HIS A 167 -14.78 17.45 -9.75
CA HIS A 167 -13.56 16.97 -9.08
C HIS A 167 -12.49 16.44 -10.06
N GLN A 168 -11.22 16.62 -9.72
CA GLN A 168 -10.07 16.05 -10.43
C GLN A 168 -9.02 15.49 -9.46
N ILE A 169 -8.36 14.39 -9.84
CA ILE A 169 -7.19 13.87 -9.14
C ILE A 169 -5.97 13.95 -10.05
N LYS A 170 -5.05 14.86 -9.69
CA LYS A 170 -3.77 15.10 -10.35
C LYS A 170 -2.65 14.18 -9.83
N LEU A 171 -2.71 13.86 -8.53
CA LEU A 171 -1.61 13.25 -7.80
C LEU A 171 -2.12 12.49 -6.58
N ALA A 172 -1.46 11.38 -6.24
CA ALA A 172 -1.72 10.60 -5.03
C ALA A 172 -0.39 10.08 -4.46
N ALA A 173 -0.08 10.42 -3.21
CA ALA A 173 1.18 10.08 -2.54
C ALA A 173 0.98 9.22 -1.28
N TYR A 174 1.93 8.32 -1.05
CA TYR A 174 2.12 7.68 0.24
C TYR A 174 3.59 7.82 0.62
N THR A 175 3.89 8.78 1.50
CA THR A 175 5.26 9.20 1.84
C THR A 175 6.02 9.65 0.60
N ASP A 176 7.10 8.96 0.26
CA ASP A 176 7.97 9.09 -0.90
C ASP A 176 7.48 8.29 -2.13
N ASP A 177 6.52 7.36 -1.99
CA ASP A 177 5.86 6.65 -3.11
C ASP A 177 4.76 7.54 -3.74
N ILE A 178 5.10 8.30 -4.80
CA ILE A 178 4.19 9.23 -5.47
C ILE A 178 3.66 8.67 -6.80
N ILE A 179 2.38 8.92 -7.09
CA ILE A 179 1.75 8.69 -8.39
C ILE A 179 1.22 10.01 -8.93
N ILE A 180 1.59 10.38 -10.16
CA ILE A 180 0.91 11.41 -10.96
C ILE A 180 -0.13 10.70 -11.85
N ILE A 181 -1.32 11.30 -11.98
CA ILE A 181 -2.49 10.71 -12.64
C ILE A 181 -3.08 11.71 -13.64
N GLY A 182 -3.37 11.28 -14.87
CA GLY A 182 -4.00 12.11 -15.89
C GLY A 182 -4.71 11.32 -16.99
N GLU A 183 -5.55 12.01 -17.75
CA GLU A 183 -6.23 11.49 -18.95
C GLU A 183 -5.34 11.50 -20.20
N THR A 184 -4.22 12.26 -20.18
CA THR A 184 -3.33 12.44 -21.32
C THR A 184 -1.86 12.31 -20.94
N GLY A 185 -1.00 12.04 -21.93
CA GLY A 185 0.46 12.10 -21.77
C GLY A 185 0.97 13.52 -21.48
N GLU A 186 0.33 14.54 -22.04
CA GLU A 186 0.68 15.96 -21.90
C GLU A 186 0.45 16.49 -20.48
N ASP A 187 -0.66 16.09 -19.86
CA ASP A 187 -0.96 16.45 -18.46
C ASP A 187 0.02 15.79 -17.49
N LEU A 188 0.36 14.52 -17.74
CA LEU A 188 1.37 13.80 -16.98
C LEU A 188 2.75 14.46 -17.10
N LYS A 189 3.17 14.84 -18.32
CA LYS A 189 4.43 15.57 -18.56
C LYS A 189 4.47 16.88 -17.78
N ARG A 190 3.41 17.70 -17.89
CA ARG A 190 3.32 19.04 -17.27
C ARG A 190 3.43 18.98 -15.74
N LEU A 191 2.66 18.08 -15.11
CA LEU A 191 2.72 17.85 -13.66
C LEU A 191 4.06 17.24 -13.22
N ALA A 192 4.60 16.28 -13.98
CA ALA A 192 5.87 15.63 -13.67
C ALA A 192 7.06 16.61 -13.78
N GLU A 193 7.11 17.46 -14.81
CA GLU A 193 8.16 18.46 -14.98
C GLU A 193 8.14 19.49 -13.85
N LYS A 194 6.95 19.96 -13.45
CA LYS A 194 6.78 20.88 -12.32
C LYS A 194 7.22 20.23 -11.01
N LEU A 195 6.86 18.97 -10.76
CA LEU A 195 7.32 18.20 -9.59
C LEU A 195 8.83 17.95 -9.60
N ILE A 196 9.42 17.63 -10.76
CA ILE A 196 10.87 17.44 -10.93
C ILE A 196 11.62 18.75 -10.64
N SER A 197 11.12 19.87 -11.15
CA SER A 197 11.72 21.20 -10.95
C SER A 197 11.64 21.63 -9.49
N LYS A 198 10.44 21.60 -8.90
CA LYS A 198 10.20 22.04 -7.52
C LYS A 198 10.75 21.07 -6.47
N GLY A 199 10.76 19.77 -6.75
CA GLY A 199 11.40 18.76 -5.90
C GLY A 199 12.90 19.04 -5.69
N LYS A 200 13.61 19.48 -6.75
CA LYS A 200 15.03 19.89 -6.65
C LYS A 200 15.24 21.05 -5.67
N GLU A 201 14.31 21.99 -5.54
CA GLU A 201 14.42 23.11 -4.59
C GLU A 201 14.48 22.65 -3.13
N ILE A 202 13.78 21.57 -2.77
CA ILE A 202 13.83 20.95 -1.44
C ILE A 202 14.85 19.81 -1.34
N GLY A 203 15.65 19.56 -2.39
CA GLY A 203 16.74 18.58 -2.44
C GLY A 203 16.39 17.23 -3.06
N LEU A 204 15.12 16.97 -3.41
CA LEU A 204 14.70 15.69 -3.99
C LEU A 204 15.22 15.54 -5.43
N GLN A 205 15.70 14.34 -5.76
CA GLN A 205 16.16 13.97 -7.09
C GLN A 205 15.41 12.73 -7.59
N VAL A 206 14.78 12.80 -8.75
CA VAL A 206 14.04 11.67 -9.32
C VAL A 206 14.98 10.54 -9.74
N ASN A 207 14.52 9.31 -9.55
CA ASN A 207 15.24 8.10 -9.89
C ASN A 207 14.69 7.47 -11.17
N GLU A 208 15.23 7.88 -12.31
CA GLU A 208 14.83 7.44 -13.66
C GLU A 208 14.74 5.91 -13.83
N GLU A 209 15.66 5.13 -13.23
CA GLU A 209 15.64 3.67 -13.32
C GLU A 209 14.42 3.04 -12.63
N LYS A 210 13.92 3.64 -11.55
CA LYS A 210 12.77 3.14 -10.78
C LYS A 210 11.46 3.86 -11.05
N THR A 211 11.51 5.09 -11.54
CA THR A 211 10.33 5.84 -11.96
C THR A 211 9.78 5.22 -13.24
N LYS A 212 8.54 4.73 -13.19
CA LYS A 212 7.93 3.99 -14.31
C LYS A 212 6.61 4.60 -14.73
N TYR A 213 6.38 4.57 -16.03
CA TYR A 213 5.16 4.98 -16.68
C TYR A 213 4.26 3.75 -16.91
N LEU A 214 2.95 3.91 -16.77
CA LEU A 214 1.95 2.89 -17.06
C LEU A 214 0.77 3.58 -17.73
N ILE A 215 0.29 2.98 -18.82
CA ILE A 215 -0.98 3.37 -19.46
C ILE A 215 -1.97 2.24 -19.19
N VAL A 216 -3.13 2.56 -18.64
CA VAL A 216 -4.28 1.68 -18.56
C VAL A 216 -5.23 2.07 -19.68
N SER A 217 -5.42 1.17 -20.63
CA SER A 217 -6.21 1.40 -21.85
C SER A 217 -6.74 0.06 -22.37
N ARG A 218 -7.90 0.07 -23.01
CA ARG A 218 -8.38 -1.07 -23.82
C ARG A 218 -7.78 -1.08 -25.23
N ARG A 219 -7.26 0.06 -25.68
CA ARG A 219 -6.75 0.29 -27.03
C ARG A 219 -5.27 -0.10 -27.09
N GLU A 220 -4.78 -0.44 -28.28
CA GLU A 220 -3.34 -0.70 -28.44
C GLU A 220 -2.58 0.63 -28.44
N GLN A 221 -1.63 0.74 -27.50
CA GLN A 221 -0.87 1.96 -27.24
C GLN A 221 0.56 1.78 -27.74
N VAL A 222 1.00 2.58 -28.71
CA VAL A 222 2.31 2.44 -29.37
C VAL A 222 3.45 3.10 -28.57
N GLN A 223 3.13 3.98 -27.62
CA GLN A 223 4.12 4.70 -26.82
C GLN A 223 4.87 3.77 -25.86
N ASN A 224 6.21 3.69 -25.99
CA ASN A 224 7.07 2.83 -25.15
C ASN A 224 7.75 3.54 -23.96
N ALA A 225 7.76 4.88 -23.92
CA ALA A 225 8.33 5.66 -22.82
C ALA A 225 7.70 7.06 -22.72
N LEU A 226 7.81 7.69 -21.55
CA LEU A 226 7.43 9.08 -21.32
C LEU A 226 8.69 9.94 -21.11
N VAL A 227 8.91 10.92 -21.98
CA VAL A 227 10.01 11.87 -21.86
C VAL A 227 9.54 13.12 -21.11
N VAL A 228 10.25 13.53 -20.06
CA VAL A 228 9.93 14.68 -19.19
C VAL A 228 11.22 15.34 -18.70
N GLY A 229 11.42 16.64 -18.96
CA GLY A 229 12.49 17.43 -18.33
C GLY A 229 13.91 16.85 -18.45
N GLY A 230 14.21 16.14 -19.55
CA GLY A 230 15.48 15.46 -19.81
C GLY A 230 15.55 13.99 -19.37
N PHE A 231 14.54 13.46 -18.66
CA PHE A 231 14.44 12.05 -18.28
C PHE A 231 13.55 11.25 -19.25
N THR A 232 13.82 9.96 -19.40
CA THR A 232 13.02 9.00 -20.20
C THR A 232 12.51 7.86 -19.32
N PHE A 233 11.26 7.94 -18.91
CA PHE A 233 10.63 6.92 -18.05
C PHE A 233 10.06 5.78 -18.88
N GLU A 234 10.63 4.59 -18.72
CA GLU A 234 10.16 3.32 -19.33
C GLU A 234 8.67 3.08 -19.05
N ARG A 235 7.90 2.72 -20.09
CA ARG A 235 6.56 2.19 -19.92
C ARG A 235 6.61 0.72 -19.54
N VAL A 236 5.95 0.37 -18.44
CA VAL A 236 5.70 -1.02 -18.04
C VAL A 236 4.23 -1.39 -18.27
N SER A 237 3.95 -2.69 -18.43
CA SER A 237 2.57 -3.23 -18.47
C SER A 237 2.01 -3.56 -17.08
N ASN A 238 2.88 -3.68 -16.08
CA ASN A 238 2.54 -3.98 -14.69
C ASN A 238 3.59 -3.38 -13.73
N PHE A 239 3.15 -2.56 -12.76
CA PHE A 239 4.00 -1.94 -11.74
C PHE A 239 3.63 -2.40 -10.31
N LYS A 240 4.60 -2.39 -9.38
CA LYS A 240 4.38 -2.69 -7.96
C LYS A 240 4.29 -1.41 -7.14
N TYR A 241 3.07 -0.95 -6.86
CA TYR A 241 2.82 0.18 -5.97
C TYR A 241 2.38 -0.28 -4.58
N LEU A 242 2.99 0.26 -3.51
CA LEU A 242 2.74 -0.12 -2.11
C LEU A 242 2.69 -1.64 -1.87
N GLY A 243 3.52 -2.37 -2.60
CA GLY A 243 3.60 -3.82 -2.53
C GLY A 243 2.47 -4.60 -3.23
N VAL A 244 1.54 -3.96 -3.96
CA VAL A 244 0.45 -4.56 -4.77
C VAL A 244 0.72 -4.33 -6.27
N ASP A 245 0.27 -5.21 -7.16
CA ASP A 245 0.37 -5.00 -8.61
C ASP A 245 -0.78 -4.11 -9.14
N VAL A 246 -0.41 -3.16 -10.01
CA VAL A 246 -1.29 -2.37 -10.88
C VAL A 246 -0.86 -2.64 -12.33
N ASN A 247 -1.80 -2.97 -13.23
CA ASN A 247 -1.52 -3.39 -14.61
C ASN A 247 -2.45 -2.73 -15.62
N GLN A 248 -2.01 -2.71 -16.88
CA GLN A 248 -2.73 -2.09 -18.00
C GLN A 248 -4.12 -2.69 -18.26
N GLN A 249 -4.34 -3.96 -17.88
CA GLN A 249 -5.64 -4.66 -18.00
C GLN A 249 -6.50 -4.60 -16.73
N ALA A 250 -6.24 -3.64 -15.84
CA ALA A 250 -7.05 -3.27 -14.69
C ALA A 250 -7.54 -4.41 -13.75
N ASN A 251 -6.80 -5.53 -13.63
CA ASN A 251 -7.26 -6.72 -12.91
C ASN A 251 -6.30 -7.20 -11.82
N SER A 252 -6.76 -8.16 -11.00
CA SER A 252 -6.00 -8.68 -9.86
C SER A 252 -5.29 -10.03 -10.10
N HIS A 253 -5.19 -10.54 -11.34
CA HIS A 253 -4.64 -11.87 -11.60
C HIS A 253 -3.14 -12.00 -11.31
N GLU A 254 -2.32 -11.05 -11.79
CA GLU A 254 -0.87 -11.07 -11.56
C GLU A 254 -0.52 -10.84 -10.09
N GLU A 255 -1.25 -9.94 -9.39
CA GLU A 255 -1.16 -9.78 -7.93
C GLU A 255 -1.38 -11.11 -7.21
N ILE A 256 -2.43 -11.85 -7.54
CA ILE A 256 -2.79 -13.12 -6.88
C ILE A 256 -1.76 -14.22 -7.20
N LYS A 257 -1.25 -14.27 -8.43
CA LYS A 257 -0.15 -15.14 -8.86
C LYS A 257 1.13 -14.83 -8.07
N ARG A 258 1.50 -13.56 -7.94
CA ARG A 258 2.67 -13.09 -7.20
C ARG A 258 2.57 -13.33 -5.69
N ARG A 259 1.40 -13.05 -5.09
CA ARG A 259 1.05 -13.38 -3.69
C ARG A 259 1.19 -14.86 -3.40
N LYS A 260 0.69 -15.72 -4.29
CA LYS A 260 0.88 -17.18 -4.20
C LYS A 260 2.35 -17.57 -4.33
N THR A 261 3.16 -16.90 -5.14
CA THR A 261 4.61 -17.14 -5.23
C THR A 261 5.35 -16.73 -3.95
N ALA A 262 5.01 -15.60 -3.33
CA ALA A 262 5.53 -15.23 -2.02
C ALA A 262 5.10 -16.23 -0.93
N GLY A 263 3.82 -16.62 -0.91
CA GLY A 263 3.29 -17.67 -0.04
C GLY A 263 3.91 -19.05 -0.27
N ASN A 264 4.30 -19.38 -1.51
CA ASN A 264 5.07 -20.60 -1.82
C ASN A 264 6.44 -20.56 -1.13
N LYS A 265 7.18 -19.44 -1.23
CA LYS A 265 8.50 -19.29 -0.58
C LYS A 265 8.39 -19.48 0.95
N SER A 266 7.44 -18.80 1.60
CA SER A 266 7.16 -18.97 3.04
C SER A 266 6.73 -20.40 3.39
N TYR A 267 5.85 -21.01 2.60
CA TYR A 267 5.46 -22.42 2.78
C TYR A 267 6.65 -23.39 2.70
N PHE A 268 7.55 -23.22 1.72
CA PHE A 268 8.71 -24.10 1.56
C PHE A 268 9.71 -23.98 2.71
N ALA A 269 9.98 -22.76 3.21
CA ALA A 269 10.78 -22.56 4.41
C ALA A 269 10.19 -23.27 5.65
N LEU A 270 8.86 -23.38 5.74
CA LEU A 270 8.15 -24.04 6.83
C LEU A 270 7.86 -25.54 6.58
N VAL A 271 8.28 -26.12 5.45
CA VAL A 271 8.11 -27.58 5.19
C VAL A 271 8.73 -28.49 6.27
N PRO A 272 9.92 -28.20 6.83
CA PRO A 272 10.48 -29.00 7.94
C PRO A 272 9.55 -29.01 9.16
N VAL A 273 9.01 -27.85 9.54
CA VAL A 273 8.04 -27.72 10.63
C VAL A 273 6.78 -28.53 10.33
N PHE A 274 6.20 -28.38 9.13
CA PHE A 274 4.99 -29.12 8.77
C PHE A 274 5.20 -30.64 8.68
N LYS A 275 6.40 -31.10 8.32
CA LYS A 275 6.81 -32.53 8.35
C LYS A 275 7.02 -33.07 9.77
N SER A 276 7.55 -32.28 10.70
CA SER A 276 7.94 -32.75 12.04
C SER A 276 6.81 -33.43 12.80
N ARG A 277 7.08 -34.60 13.40
CA ARG A 277 6.11 -35.32 14.26
C ARG A 277 5.99 -34.71 15.66
N LEU A 278 7.02 -33.99 16.12
CA LEU A 278 7.10 -33.38 17.45
C LEU A 278 6.17 -32.15 17.61
N ILE A 279 5.78 -31.54 16.49
CA ILE A 279 5.04 -30.26 16.48
C ILE A 279 3.55 -30.55 16.27
N SER A 280 2.71 -30.06 17.19
CA SER A 280 1.26 -30.31 17.16
C SER A 280 0.60 -29.78 15.88
N LYS A 281 -0.50 -30.41 15.46
CA LYS A 281 -1.31 -29.96 14.31
C LYS A 281 -1.81 -28.53 14.52
N ASN A 282 -2.21 -28.18 15.75
CA ASN A 282 -2.71 -26.85 16.11
C ASN A 282 -1.61 -25.78 15.99
N THR A 283 -0.38 -26.10 16.41
CA THR A 283 0.79 -25.22 16.24
C THR A 283 1.10 -24.98 14.76
N LYS A 284 1.03 -26.03 13.92
CA LYS A 284 1.21 -25.93 12.46
C LYS A 284 0.11 -25.07 11.80
N ILE A 285 -1.14 -25.23 12.21
CA ILE A 285 -2.28 -24.41 11.74
C ILE A 285 -2.06 -22.95 12.14
N ARG A 286 -1.63 -22.68 13.39
CA ARG A 286 -1.29 -21.32 13.85
C ARG A 286 -0.17 -20.71 13.01
N GLN A 287 0.90 -21.45 12.69
CA GLN A 287 1.95 -20.96 11.79
C GLN A 287 1.45 -20.69 10.36
N TYR A 288 0.58 -21.53 9.79
CA TYR A 288 -0.06 -21.21 8.50
C TYR A 288 -0.86 -19.89 8.58
N LYS A 289 -1.70 -19.74 9.61
CA LYS A 289 -2.57 -18.57 9.83
C LYS A 289 -1.81 -17.27 10.07
N VAL A 290 -0.61 -17.33 10.65
CA VAL A 290 0.19 -16.15 11.05
C VAL A 290 1.32 -15.84 10.06
N LEU A 291 1.99 -16.83 9.48
CA LEU A 291 3.21 -16.64 8.67
C LEU A 291 3.00 -16.80 7.16
N ILE A 292 1.93 -17.47 6.71
CA ILE A 292 1.68 -17.74 5.28
C ILE A 292 0.42 -17.01 4.82
N ARG A 293 -0.71 -17.17 5.52
CA ARG A 293 -2.00 -16.58 5.12
C ARG A 293 -1.94 -15.05 4.98
N PRO A 294 -1.26 -14.27 5.85
CA PRO A 294 -1.18 -12.82 5.69
C PRO A 294 -0.32 -12.38 4.50
N ILE A 295 0.76 -13.12 4.17
CA ILE A 295 1.58 -12.85 2.97
C ILE A 295 0.73 -13.03 1.70
N VAL A 296 -0.12 -14.06 1.67
CA VAL A 296 -0.97 -14.36 0.52
C VAL A 296 -2.20 -13.45 0.42
N LEU A 297 -2.66 -12.86 1.53
CA LEU A 297 -3.89 -12.05 1.59
C LEU A 297 -3.67 -10.57 1.94
N TYR A 298 -2.43 -10.06 1.87
CA TYR A 298 -2.15 -8.62 1.98
C TYR A 298 -2.95 -7.83 0.94
N ALA A 299 -3.63 -6.76 1.38
CA ALA A 299 -4.52 -5.91 0.59
C ALA A 299 -5.68 -6.65 -0.14
N CYS A 300 -6.00 -7.91 0.19
CA CYS A 300 -7.06 -8.66 -0.51
C CYS A 300 -8.47 -8.08 -0.37
N GLY A 301 -8.69 -7.20 0.62
CA GLY A 301 -9.92 -6.43 0.76
C GLY A 301 -10.23 -5.56 -0.46
N ALA A 302 -9.20 -5.10 -1.20
CA ALA A 302 -9.28 -4.27 -2.40
C ALA A 302 -9.04 -5.07 -3.71
N TRP A 303 -9.43 -6.35 -3.77
CA TRP A 303 -9.32 -7.17 -4.97
C TRP A 303 -10.70 -7.49 -5.57
N ALA A 304 -10.90 -7.19 -6.86
CA ALA A 304 -11.88 -7.87 -7.70
C ALA A 304 -11.34 -9.30 -8.03
N THR A 305 -11.87 -10.35 -7.40
CA THR A 305 -11.44 -11.75 -7.61
C THR A 305 -12.41 -12.54 -8.46
N THR A 306 -11.92 -13.25 -9.48
CA THR A 306 -12.77 -14.20 -10.23
C THR A 306 -12.92 -15.53 -9.48
N LYS A 307 -13.92 -16.35 -9.87
CA LYS A 307 -14.04 -17.74 -9.41
C LYS A 307 -12.79 -18.59 -9.75
N SER A 308 -12.04 -18.22 -10.81
CA SER A 308 -10.75 -18.85 -11.13
C SER A 308 -9.69 -18.55 -10.06
N ASP A 309 -9.64 -17.31 -9.57
CA ASP A 309 -8.70 -16.89 -8.52
C ASP A 309 -9.05 -17.48 -7.15
N GLU A 310 -10.34 -17.51 -6.80
CA GLU A 310 -10.83 -18.19 -5.60
C GLU A 310 -10.46 -19.69 -5.64
N LYS A 311 -10.66 -20.37 -6.78
CA LYS A 311 -10.18 -21.75 -7.02
C LYS A 311 -8.66 -21.87 -6.90
N ARG A 312 -7.89 -20.91 -7.46
CA ARG A 312 -6.42 -20.85 -7.38
C ARG A 312 -5.92 -20.67 -5.93
N LEU A 313 -6.64 -19.95 -5.07
CA LEU A 313 -6.32 -19.76 -3.64
C LEU A 313 -6.69 -21.00 -2.81
N LEU A 314 -7.89 -21.55 -2.99
CA LEU A 314 -8.33 -22.79 -2.36
C LEU A 314 -7.37 -23.95 -2.62
N LEU A 315 -6.87 -24.10 -3.85
CA LEU A 315 -5.87 -25.13 -4.19
C LEU A 315 -4.54 -24.94 -3.46
N PHE A 316 -4.13 -23.70 -3.19
CA PHE A 316 -2.92 -23.39 -2.43
C PHE A 316 -3.08 -23.80 -0.95
N GLU A 317 -4.14 -23.37 -0.28
CA GLU A 317 -4.41 -23.74 1.12
C GLU A 317 -4.62 -25.26 1.28
N ARG A 318 -5.42 -25.89 0.42
CA ARG A 318 -5.68 -27.34 0.43
C ARG A 318 -4.43 -28.20 0.16
N ARG A 319 -3.32 -27.61 -0.29
CA ARG A 319 -1.99 -28.26 -0.37
C ARG A 319 -1.27 -28.18 0.98
N ILE A 320 -1.34 -27.04 1.67
CA ILE A 320 -0.75 -26.83 3.00
C ILE A 320 -1.46 -27.69 4.05
N LEU A 321 -2.80 -27.64 4.09
CA LEU A 321 -3.59 -28.45 5.04
C LEU A 321 -3.34 -29.96 4.86
N ARG A 322 -3.19 -30.45 3.62
CA ARG A 322 -2.77 -31.85 3.36
C ARG A 322 -1.38 -32.18 3.88
N ARG A 323 -0.43 -31.22 3.88
CA ARG A 323 0.90 -31.41 4.47
C ARG A 323 0.85 -31.43 6.00
N ILE A 324 -0.04 -30.64 6.62
CA ILE A 324 -0.22 -30.56 8.08
C ILE A 324 -0.94 -31.79 8.64
N TYR A 325 -2.03 -32.23 8.01
CA TYR A 325 -2.82 -33.38 8.47
C TYR A 325 -2.30 -34.73 7.97
N GLY A 326 -1.57 -34.76 6.85
CA GLY A 326 -1.05 -35.97 6.22
C GLY A 326 -2.12 -36.82 5.51
N PRO A 327 -1.78 -38.08 5.14
CA PRO A 327 -2.75 -39.07 4.67
C PRO A 327 -3.63 -39.61 5.80
N LYS A 328 -4.78 -40.21 5.47
CA LYS A 328 -5.52 -41.11 6.36
C LYS A 328 -5.15 -42.57 6.05
N ARG A 329 -5.53 -43.52 6.91
CA ARG A 329 -5.63 -44.94 6.50
C ARG A 329 -7.07 -45.24 6.05
N ASN A 330 -7.27 -46.27 5.24
CA ASN A 330 -8.57 -46.91 5.03
C ASN A 330 -8.75 -48.14 5.95
N GLU A 331 -9.86 -48.87 5.82
CA GLU A 331 -10.08 -50.12 6.55
C GLU A 331 -8.96 -51.17 6.30
N GLU A 332 -8.43 -51.25 5.07
CA GLU A 332 -7.28 -52.10 4.69
C GLU A 332 -5.93 -51.62 5.24
N ASN A 333 -5.90 -50.63 6.15
CA ASN A 333 -4.69 -50.04 6.76
C ASN A 333 -3.78 -49.26 5.78
N VAL A 334 -4.13 -49.13 4.50
CA VAL A 334 -3.37 -48.46 3.43
C VAL A 334 -3.51 -46.93 3.49
N TYR A 335 -2.44 -46.19 3.21
CA TYR A 335 -2.44 -44.72 3.24
C TYR A 335 -3.18 -44.08 2.05
N LYS A 336 -4.35 -43.48 2.29
CA LYS A 336 -5.16 -42.76 1.31
C LYS A 336 -5.03 -41.23 1.48
N ARG A 337 -4.91 -40.51 0.36
CA ARG A 337 -4.90 -39.03 0.33
C ARG A 337 -6.25 -38.47 0.79
N ARG A 338 -6.26 -37.56 1.77
CA ARG A 338 -7.51 -36.94 2.26
C ARG A 338 -8.26 -36.16 1.17
N THR A 339 -9.57 -36.32 1.13
CA THR A 339 -10.49 -35.64 0.21
C THR A 339 -10.66 -34.16 0.57
N ASN A 340 -11.32 -33.36 -0.27
CA ASN A 340 -11.59 -31.95 0.05
C ASN A 340 -12.62 -31.81 1.20
N ALA A 341 -13.62 -32.69 1.26
CA ALA A 341 -14.65 -32.69 2.31
C ALA A 341 -14.06 -33.11 3.68
N GLU A 342 -13.18 -34.11 3.71
CA GLU A 342 -12.47 -34.53 4.92
C GLU A 342 -11.60 -33.40 5.48
N LEU A 343 -10.92 -32.64 4.63
CA LEU A 343 -10.12 -31.49 5.07
C LEU A 343 -10.99 -30.38 5.66
N ARG A 344 -12.17 -30.12 5.08
CA ARG A 344 -13.15 -29.16 5.62
C ARG A 344 -13.60 -29.58 7.04
N LYS A 345 -14.08 -30.83 7.18
CA LYS A 345 -14.51 -31.41 8.47
C LYS A 345 -13.44 -31.45 9.56
N ILE A 346 -12.15 -31.52 9.20
CA ILE A 346 -11.02 -31.56 10.14
C ILE A 346 -10.43 -30.17 10.42
N PHE A 347 -10.53 -29.22 9.47
CA PHE A 347 -10.02 -27.86 9.65
C PHE A 347 -10.89 -27.04 10.60
N LYS A 348 -12.23 -27.16 10.50
CA LYS A 348 -13.20 -26.48 11.36
C LYS A 348 -12.95 -24.98 11.53
N GLU A 349 -12.43 -24.35 10.48
CA GLU A 349 -12.12 -22.93 10.41
C GLU A 349 -12.46 -22.40 9.01
N PRO A 350 -12.82 -21.12 8.88
CA PRO A 350 -12.94 -20.45 7.61
C PRO A 350 -11.71 -20.60 6.71
N ASN A 351 -11.96 -21.14 5.52
CA ASN A 351 -10.97 -21.32 4.47
C ASN A 351 -10.44 -19.97 3.93
N ILE A 352 -9.36 -20.00 3.17
CA ILE A 352 -8.67 -18.80 2.64
C ILE A 352 -9.56 -17.86 1.82
N VAL A 353 -10.62 -18.36 1.16
CA VAL A 353 -11.60 -17.55 0.43
C VAL A 353 -12.69 -16.99 1.35
N GLY A 354 -13.16 -17.74 2.35
CA GLY A 354 -14.04 -17.19 3.40
C GLY A 354 -13.38 -16.02 4.13
N TYR A 355 -12.10 -16.17 4.49
CA TYR A 355 -11.30 -15.09 5.08
C TYR A 355 -11.07 -13.91 4.11
N LEU A 356 -10.94 -14.16 2.80
CA LEU A 356 -10.82 -13.10 1.78
C LEU A 356 -12.13 -12.31 1.65
N LYS A 357 -13.28 -12.99 1.58
CA LYS A 357 -14.61 -12.36 1.52
C LYS A 357 -14.89 -11.54 2.78
N SER A 358 -14.61 -12.11 3.95
CA SER A 358 -14.64 -11.42 5.25
C SER A 358 -13.81 -10.14 5.25
N ARG A 359 -12.57 -10.18 4.71
CA ARG A 359 -11.73 -9.00 4.53
C ARG A 359 -12.27 -8.01 3.50
N ARG A 360 -12.91 -8.45 2.43
CA ARG A 360 -13.60 -7.57 1.45
C ARG A 360 -14.78 -6.84 2.09
N ILE A 361 -15.63 -7.51 2.86
CA ILE A 361 -16.77 -6.89 3.55
C ILE A 361 -16.30 -5.98 4.70
N SER A 362 -15.29 -6.40 5.46
CA SER A 362 -14.65 -5.55 6.47
C SER A 362 -14.06 -4.27 5.84
N TRP A 363 -13.54 -4.36 4.61
CA TRP A 363 -13.04 -3.23 3.84
C TRP A 363 -14.16 -2.35 3.26
N ALA A 364 -15.21 -2.95 2.69
CA ALA A 364 -16.34 -2.23 2.13
C ALA A 364 -16.98 -1.31 3.16
N GLY A 365 -17.15 -1.79 4.39
CA GLY A 365 -17.66 -0.95 5.46
C GLY A 365 -16.66 0.06 6.03
N HIS A 366 -15.37 0.01 5.69
CA HIS A 366 -14.49 1.15 5.95
C HIS A 366 -14.81 2.28 4.97
N VAL A 367 -14.80 1.98 3.67
CA VAL A 367 -15.07 2.91 2.56
C VAL A 367 -16.45 3.56 2.70
N TRP A 368 -17.51 2.78 2.88
CA TRP A 368 -18.89 3.31 3.02
C TRP A 368 -19.13 4.12 4.30
N ARG A 369 -18.22 4.12 5.28
CA ARG A 369 -18.27 4.99 6.47
C ARG A 369 -17.32 6.18 6.41
N ALA A 370 -16.48 6.27 5.38
CA ALA A 370 -15.56 7.39 5.16
C ALA A 370 -16.24 8.51 4.36
N GLU A 371 -17.45 8.91 4.77
CA GLU A 371 -18.27 9.96 4.14
C GLU A 371 -17.38 11.22 3.91
N GLY A 372 -17.13 11.55 2.63
CA GLY A 372 -16.26 12.66 2.21
C GLY A 372 -14.75 12.39 2.07
N GLN A 373 -14.15 11.39 2.74
CA GLN A 373 -12.67 11.25 2.80
C GLN A 373 -12.05 10.24 1.81
N THR A 374 -12.85 9.37 1.18
CA THR A 374 -12.41 8.51 0.08
C THR A 374 -13.35 8.68 -1.09
N VAL A 375 -12.91 9.45 -2.11
CA VAL A 375 -13.44 9.59 -3.47
C VAL A 375 -14.82 8.92 -3.69
N HIS A 376 -15.89 9.64 -3.32
CA HIS A 376 -17.26 9.16 -3.48
C HIS A 376 -17.76 9.37 -4.93
N ASP A 377 -18.83 8.65 -5.25
CA ASP A 377 -19.64 8.74 -6.48
C ASP A 377 -18.89 8.84 -7.82
N VAL A 378 -18.42 7.67 -8.25
CA VAL A 378 -18.05 7.41 -9.63
C VAL A 378 -18.90 6.26 -10.22
N THR A 379 -19.98 6.64 -10.90
CA THR A 379 -21.12 5.86 -11.45
C THR A 379 -20.77 4.61 -12.30
N ILE A 380 -21.80 3.79 -12.63
CA ILE A 380 -21.91 2.29 -12.71
C ILE A 380 -22.34 1.82 -14.15
N PRO A 381 -22.26 0.54 -14.66
CA PRO A 381 -21.64 -0.76 -14.23
C PRO A 381 -20.84 -1.60 -15.30
N ARG A 382 -19.84 -2.42 -14.90
CA ARG A 382 -19.77 -3.92 -14.98
C ARG A 382 -18.39 -4.52 -14.62
N GLN A 383 -18.37 -5.43 -13.63
CA GLN A 383 -17.22 -6.19 -13.09
C GLN A 383 -16.25 -5.40 -12.19
N ARG A 384 -16.79 -4.78 -11.14
CA ARG A 384 -16.02 -4.01 -10.15
C ARG A 384 -15.71 -4.78 -8.87
N TRP A 385 -14.80 -4.24 -8.05
CA TRP A 385 -14.72 -4.59 -6.64
C TRP A 385 -16.08 -4.46 -5.92
N THR A 386 -16.88 -3.43 -6.19
CA THR A 386 -18.22 -3.25 -5.61
C THR A 386 -19.21 -4.35 -6.00
N ASP A 387 -19.12 -4.90 -7.22
CA ASP A 387 -19.93 -6.05 -7.62
C ASP A 387 -19.58 -7.28 -6.79
N ARG A 388 -18.30 -7.49 -6.47
CA ARG A 388 -17.85 -8.58 -5.58
C ARG A 388 -18.32 -8.37 -4.14
N VAL A 389 -18.39 -7.13 -3.65
CA VAL A 389 -19.02 -6.80 -2.35
C VAL A 389 -20.51 -7.17 -2.37
N LYS A 390 -21.24 -6.78 -3.42
CA LYS A 390 -22.68 -7.04 -3.57
C LYS A 390 -22.97 -8.54 -3.78
N GLU A 391 -22.11 -9.29 -4.46
CA GLU A 391 -22.16 -10.76 -4.50
C GLU A 391 -21.92 -11.39 -3.13
N ASP A 392 -20.92 -10.93 -2.38
CA ASP A 392 -20.57 -11.49 -1.07
C ASP A 392 -21.66 -11.22 -0.01
N LEU A 393 -22.34 -10.06 -0.07
CA LEU A 393 -23.49 -9.74 0.78
C LEU A 393 -24.75 -10.53 0.40
N LYS A 394 -24.99 -10.80 -0.89
CA LYS A 394 -26.10 -11.65 -1.36
C LYS A 394 -26.02 -13.09 -0.83
N LEU A 395 -24.86 -13.57 -0.43
CA LEU A 395 -24.73 -14.88 0.24
C LEU A 395 -25.36 -14.91 1.65
N LEU A 396 -25.69 -13.74 2.22
CA LEU A 396 -26.45 -13.57 3.46
C LEU A 396 -27.86 -12.98 3.23
N ASP A 397 -28.32 -12.90 1.97
CA ASP A 397 -29.50 -12.12 1.52
C ASP A 397 -29.51 -10.64 1.98
N ILE A 398 -28.33 -10.07 2.26
CA ILE A 398 -28.20 -8.65 2.61
C ILE A 398 -28.21 -7.82 1.32
N ARG A 399 -29.25 -7.00 1.16
CA ARG A 399 -29.45 -6.16 -0.03
C ARG A 399 -28.97 -4.72 0.20
N GLU A 400 -29.25 -4.16 1.38
CA GLU A 400 -28.99 -2.75 1.72
C GLU A 400 -27.76 -2.59 2.64
N GLY A 401 -26.64 -3.20 2.26
CA GLY A 401 -25.40 -3.17 3.04
C GLY A 401 -24.88 -1.75 3.32
N GLU A 402 -25.11 -0.82 2.38
CA GLU A 402 -24.72 0.60 2.47
C GLU A 402 -25.50 1.38 3.55
N GLN A 403 -26.70 0.94 3.93
CA GLN A 403 -27.42 1.48 5.10
C GLN A 403 -26.99 0.77 6.39
N LEU A 404 -26.99 -0.57 6.37
CA LEU A 404 -26.67 -1.43 7.51
C LEU A 404 -25.29 -1.13 8.12
N VAL A 405 -24.33 -0.71 7.28
CA VAL A 405 -22.96 -0.36 7.69
C VAL A 405 -22.88 0.76 8.72
N LYS A 406 -23.89 1.64 8.82
CA LYS A 406 -23.89 2.75 9.78
C LYS A 406 -23.89 2.23 11.23
N ASN A 407 -24.52 1.07 11.49
CA ASN A 407 -24.36 0.34 12.74
C ASN A 407 -23.07 -0.51 12.74
N ARG A 408 -22.10 -0.16 13.59
CA ARG A 408 -20.81 -0.85 13.68
C ARG A 408 -20.88 -2.27 14.25
N GLU A 409 -21.89 -2.59 15.04
CA GLU A 409 -22.04 -3.91 15.68
C GLU A 409 -22.74 -4.89 14.76
N LEU A 410 -23.84 -4.48 14.13
CA LEU A 410 -24.47 -5.25 13.06
C LEU A 410 -23.46 -5.54 11.94
N TRP A 411 -22.64 -4.56 11.54
CA TRP A 411 -21.61 -4.78 10.52
C TRP A 411 -20.52 -5.78 10.94
N ARG A 412 -20.20 -5.90 12.24
CA ARG A 412 -19.28 -6.95 12.72
C ARG A 412 -19.90 -8.34 12.56
N GLY A 413 -21.17 -8.49 12.94
CA GLY A 413 -21.92 -9.74 12.73
C GLY A 413 -21.98 -10.15 11.25
N VAL A 414 -22.17 -9.19 10.33
CA VAL A 414 -22.10 -9.44 8.88
C VAL A 414 -20.72 -9.93 8.44
N VAL A 415 -19.64 -9.28 8.90
CA VAL A 415 -18.26 -9.71 8.60
C VAL A 415 -18.00 -11.12 9.11
N GLU A 416 -18.42 -11.43 10.34
CA GLU A 416 -18.27 -12.76 10.95
C GLU A 416 -19.06 -13.82 10.16
N ALA A 417 -20.35 -13.59 9.87
CA ALA A 417 -21.18 -14.50 9.09
C ALA A 417 -20.63 -14.77 7.67
N VAL A 418 -20.11 -13.77 6.96
CA VAL A 418 -19.42 -13.97 5.66
C VAL A 418 -18.15 -14.83 5.80
N THR A 419 -17.50 -14.81 6.96
CA THR A 419 -16.34 -15.65 7.24
C THR A 419 -16.75 -17.14 7.31
N ASP A 420 -17.86 -17.44 8.00
CA ASP A 420 -18.28 -18.81 8.31
C ASP A 420 -19.12 -19.50 7.22
N LEU A 421 -19.75 -18.73 6.31
CA LEU A 421 -20.47 -19.25 5.12
C LEU A 421 -19.67 -20.25 4.26
N GLN A 422 -18.34 -20.29 4.39
CA GLN A 422 -17.47 -21.24 3.69
C GLN A 422 -16.55 -22.08 4.60
N GLY A 423 -16.80 -22.13 5.91
CA GLY A 423 -16.11 -22.98 6.89
C GLY A 423 -16.34 -24.46 6.65
#